data_AF-D2YIX7-F1
#
_entry.id   AF-D2YIX7-F1
#
_cell.length_a   1.000
_cell.length_b   1.000
_cell.length_c   1.000
_cell.angle_alpha   90.00
_cell.angle_beta   90.00
_cell.angle_gamma   90.00
#
_symmetry.space_group_name_H-M   'P 1'
#
loop_
_entity.id
_entity.type
_entity.pdbx_description
1 polymer ?
#
loop_
_entity_poly.entity_id
_entity_poly.type
_entity_poly.pdbx_seq_one_letter_code
_entity_poly.pdbx_strand_id
1 'polypeptide(L)' 'MQCVATQKALTAKGIAFDVVSLNDNQQAMDRVTALGYRQVPVVVAGEEHWSGFRPDRIGQL' A
#
# COMPACT_ATOMS: atom_id res chain seq x y z
N MET A 1 7.93 -8.44 6.15
CA MET A 1 7.48 -9.36 5.07
C MET A 1 6.09 -9.03 4.49
N GLN A 2 5.36 -8.02 4.99
CA GLN A 2 4.00 -7.69 4.51
C GLN A 2 3.95 -6.91 3.18
N CYS A 3 4.96 -6.09 2.88
CA CYS A 3 5.04 -5.38 1.59
C CYS A 3 5.09 -6.36 0.42
N VAL A 4 5.93 -7.39 0.52
CA VAL A 4 6.07 -8.44 -0.51
C VAL A 4 4.76 -9.21 -0.68
N ALA A 5 4.06 -9.54 0.41
CA ALA A 5 2.77 -10.23 0.34
C ALA A 5 1.71 -9.39 -0.39
N THR A 6 1.69 -8.09 -0.14
CA THR A 6 0.77 -7.14 -0.77
C THR A 6 1.06 -7.01 -2.27
N GLN A 7 2.33 -6.83 -2.65
CA GLN A 7 2.74 -6.77 -4.06
C GLN A 7 2.38 -8.07 -4.79
N LYS A 8 2.68 -9.24 -4.21
CA LYS A 8 2.34 -10.54 -4.79
C LYS A 8 0.84 -10.70 -5.01
N ALA A 9 0.01 -10.29 -4.05
CA ALA A 9 -1.45 -10.39 -4.17
C ALA A 9 -1.99 -9.48 -5.29
N LEU A 10 -1.47 -8.25 -5.41
CA LEU A 10 -1.84 -7.34 -6.49
C LEU A 10 -1.39 -7.88 -7.87
N THR A 11 -0.16 -8.36 -7.97
CA THR A 11 0.37 -8.98 -9.20
C THR A 11 -0.44 -10.23 -9.60
N ALA A 12 -0.81 -11.08 -8.64
CA ALA A 12 -1.61 -12.28 -8.92
C ALA A 12 -3.01 -11.95 -9.47
N LYS A 13 -3.54 -10.76 -9.16
CA LYS A 13 -4.80 -10.25 -9.73
C LYS A 13 -4.59 -9.49 -11.05
N GLY A 14 -3.36 -9.33 -11.51
CA GLY A 14 -3.05 -8.52 -12.70
C GLY A 14 -3.31 -7.03 -12.50
N ILE A 15 -3.39 -6.56 -11.25
CA ILE A 15 -3.60 -5.15 -10.93
C ILE A 15 -2.27 -4.43 -11.07
N ALA A 16 -2.22 -3.39 -11.91
CA ALA A 16 -1.07 -2.51 -11.99
C ALA A 16 -0.98 -1.64 -10.73
N PHE A 17 0.22 -1.51 -10.16
CA PHE A 17 0.48 -0.69 -8.99
C PHE A 17 1.87 -0.08 -9.06
N ASP A 18 2.03 1.07 -8.43
CA ASP A 18 3.32 1.71 -8.22
C ASP A 18 3.86 1.41 -6.83
N VAL A 19 5.14 1.10 -6.74
CA VAL A 19 5.84 0.93 -5.46
C VAL A 19 6.56 2.22 -5.12
N VAL A 20 6.10 2.90 -4.08
CA VAL A 20 6.74 4.11 -3.55
C VAL A 20 7.53 3.75 -2.30
N SER A 21 8.86 3.89 -2.36
CA SER A 21 9.75 3.73 -1.20
C SER A 21 9.58 4.93 -0.27
N LEU A 22 9.19 4.70 0.99
CA LEU A 22 9.13 5.76 2.00
C LEU A 22 10.51 6.22 2.47
N ASN A 23 11.56 5.42 2.24
CA ASN A 23 12.92 5.76 2.67
C ASN A 23 13.50 6.90 1.83
N ASP A 24 13.12 6.96 0.55
CA ASP A 24 13.71 7.88 -0.43
C ASP A 24 12.73 9.00 -0.83
N ASN A 25 11.51 8.96 -0.31
CA ASN A 25 10.44 9.89 -0.66
C ASN A 25 9.80 10.49 0.59
N GLN A 26 10.36 11.61 1.05
CA GLN A 26 9.88 12.34 2.22
C GLN A 26 8.41 12.79 2.06
N GLN A 27 8.00 13.19 0.87
CA GLN A 27 6.61 13.60 0.61
C GLN A 27 5.62 12.44 0.81
N ALA A 28 5.99 11.23 0.38
CA ALA A 28 5.18 10.04 0.62
C ALA A 28 5.12 9.70 2.11
N MET A 29 6.24 9.83 2.83
CA MET A 29 6.30 9.64 4.29
C MET A 29 5.39 10.63 5.02
N ASP A 30 5.45 11.91 4.66
CA ASP A 30 4.64 12.97 5.25
C ASP A 30 3.14 12.72 5.01
N ARG A 31 2.77 12.31 3.79
CA ARG A 31 1.39 11.94 3.45
C ARG A 31 0.89 10.77 4.29
N VAL A 32 1.66 9.69 4.37
CA VAL A 32 1.31 8.49 5.15
C VAL A 32 1.15 8.83 6.64
N THR A 33 2.05 9.66 7.16
CA THR A 33 2.02 10.11 8.55
C THR A 33 0.83 11.02 8.83
N ALA A 34 0.51 11.95 7.92
CA ALA A 34 -0.64 12.84 8.03
C ALA A 34 -1.99 12.07 8.01
N LEU A 35 -2.06 10.95 7.30
CA LEU A 35 -3.19 10.02 7.34
C LEU A 35 -3.28 9.20 8.65
N GLY A 36 -2.31 9.35 9.55
CA GLY A 36 -2.27 8.66 10.84
C GLY A 36 -1.72 7.24 10.79
N TYR A 37 -1.21 6.80 9.64
CA TYR A 37 -0.63 5.46 9.51
C TYR A 37 0.77 5.42 10.09
N ARG A 38 1.04 4.37 10.86
CA ARG A 38 2.33 4.12 11.53
C ARG A 38 3.00 2.82 11.09
N GLN A 39 2.37 2.10 10.16
CA GLN A 39 2.83 0.80 9.68
C GLN A 39 2.74 0.73 8.16
N VAL A 40 3.67 0.00 7.58
CA VAL A 40 3.75 -0.27 6.13
C VAL A 40 3.38 -1.73 5.83
N PRO A 41 2.89 -2.04 4.61
CA PRO A 41 2.64 -1.14 3.49
C PRO A 41 1.38 -0.27 3.69
N VAL A 42 1.33 0.89 3.03
CA VAL A 42 0.07 1.63 2.82
C VAL A 42 -0.31 1.49 1.36
N VAL A 43 -1.53 1.04 1.12
CA VAL A 43 -2.09 0.91 -0.23
C VAL A 43 -3.12 2.01 -0.41
N VAL A 44 -3.04 2.70 -1.55
CA VAL A 44 -4.00 3.71 -1.97
C VAL A 44 -4.59 3.23 -3.30
N ALA A 45 -5.90 3.00 -3.32
CA ALA A 45 -6.66 2.53 -4.47
C ALA A 45 -7.79 3.52 -4.75
N GLY A 46 -7.50 4.54 -5.56
CA GLY A 46 -8.43 5.65 -5.80
C GLY A 46 -8.70 6.44 -4.52
N GLU A 47 -9.96 6.45 -4.09
CA GLU A 47 -10.40 7.12 -2.86
C GLU A 47 -10.20 6.25 -1.61
N GLU A 48 -10.06 4.93 -1.78
CA GLU A 48 -9.82 4.02 -0.66
C GLU A 48 -8.34 3.91 -0.32
N HIS A 49 -8.03 3.83 0.96
CA HIS A 49 -6.67 3.55 1.42
C HIS A 49 -6.66 2.78 2.74
N TRP A 50 -5.64 1.95 2.93
CA TRP A 50 -5.47 1.16 4.15
C TRP A 50 -3.99 0.87 4.43
N SER A 51 -3.70 0.48 5.68
CA SER A 51 -2.38 0.01 6.10
C SER A 51 -2.35 -1.50 6.31
N GLY A 52 -1.21 -2.10 6.05
CA GLY A 52 -0.94 -3.53 6.25
C GLY A 52 -1.37 -4.39 5.06
N PHE A 53 -1.00 -5.67 5.12
CA PHE A 53 -1.46 -6.65 4.13
C PHE A 53 -2.93 -7.02 4.39
N ARG A 54 -3.82 -6.65 3.46
CA ARG A 54 -5.27 -6.88 3.52
C ARG A 54 -5.76 -7.63 2.28
N PRO A 55 -5.64 -8.97 2.24
CA PRO A 55 -6.05 -9.76 1.08
C PRO A 55 -7.56 -9.66 0.81
N ASP A 56 -8.36 -9.38 1.84
CA ASP A 56 -9.79 -9.10 1.74
C ASP A 56 -10.08 -7.84 0.89
N ARG A 57 -9.39 -6.74 1.17
CA ARG A 57 -9.50 -5.48 0.42
C ARG A 57 -8.94 -5.62 -1.00
N ILE A 58 -7.77 -6.25 -1.13
CA ILE A 58 -7.17 -6.54 -2.44
C ILE A 58 -8.09 -7.44 -3.27
N GLY A 59 -8.82 -8.36 -2.62
CA GLY A 59 -9.81 -9.23 -3.25
C GLY A 59 -11.01 -8.47 -3.85
N GLN A 60 -11.34 -7.29 -3.33
CA GLN A 60 -12.46 -6.45 -3.77
C GLN A 60 -12.10 -5.43 -4.85
N LEU A 61 -10.80 -5.19 -5.10
CA LEU A 61 -10.30 -4.40 -6.23
C LEU A 61 -10.49 -5.12 -7.57
#